data_AF-A0A9Q0T5X2-F1
#
_entry.id   AF-A0A9Q0T5X2-F1
#
_cell.length_a   1.000
_cell.length_b   1.000
_cell.length_c   1.000
_cell.angle_alpha   90.00
_cell.angle_beta   90.00
_cell.angle_gamma   90.00
#
_symmetry.space_group_name_H-M   'P 1'
#
loop_
_entity.id
_entity.type
_entity.pdbx_description
1 polymer ?
#
loop_
_entity_poly.entity_id
_entity_poly.type
_entity_poly.pdbx_seq_one_letter_code
_entity_poly.pdbx_strand_id
1 'polypeptide(L)'
;MATLYSTTCRSHSYSLLPSSSYSPSINGQNHTQRLNFSSCIAKRVLPAKVSFPFRRNSHLNVVFMQDGAVATPVNPVENESPFKKLKDGLLSSAPSTEEMKEAASFDVNKDKSTVSITVVGASGDLAKKKIFPALFALYYEGCLPEHFTIFGYARSKMTDAELRNMVSKTLTCRIDKRENCGEKMDEFLKRCFYHSGQYGSRENFAELDKKLKEHEGGRVSNRLFYLSIPPNIFIDAVKCASSSASSGIGWTRVIVEKPFGRDSGSSAALTKALKQYLDEDQIFRIDHYLGKELVENLSVLRFSNLIFEPLWSRQYIRNVQLIFSEDFGTEGRGGYFDNYGIIRDIMQNHLLQILALFAMETPVSLDAEDIRNEKVKVFTINETFTT
;
A
#
# COMPACT_ATOMS: atom_id res chain seq x y z
N MET A 1 10.40 -16.97 -25.24
CA MET A 1 11.46 -17.44 -26.15
C MET A 1 12.65 -16.49 -25.98
N ALA A 2 13.81 -17.05 -25.59
CA ALA A 2 15.14 -16.44 -25.36
C ALA A 2 15.17 -15.26 -24.35
N THR A 3 15.39 -15.41 -23.04
CA THR A 3 16.56 -15.96 -22.30
C THR A 3 17.90 -15.37 -22.73
N LEU A 4 18.55 -14.59 -21.86
CA LEU A 4 19.99 -14.67 -21.63
C LEU A 4 20.31 -14.21 -20.18
N TYR A 5 21.10 -15.05 -19.52
CA TYR A 5 21.49 -15.05 -18.12
C TYR A 5 22.69 -14.12 -17.83
N SER A 6 22.81 -13.76 -16.56
CA SER A 6 24.01 -13.26 -15.87
C SER A 6 25.23 -14.18 -16.06
N THR A 7 26.44 -13.60 -16.12
CA THR A 7 27.68 -14.28 -15.72
C THR A 7 28.69 -13.30 -15.12
N THR A 8 29.25 -13.70 -13.98
CA THR A 8 30.30 -13.04 -13.21
C THR A 8 31.71 -13.49 -13.66
N CYS A 9 32.67 -12.55 -13.61
CA CYS A 9 34.12 -12.69 -13.37
C CYS A 9 34.98 -13.79 -14.05
N ARG A 10 35.96 -13.38 -14.88
CA ARG A 10 37.41 -13.40 -14.52
C ARG A 10 38.31 -12.85 -15.65
N SER A 11 39.44 -12.30 -15.19
CA SER A 11 40.59 -11.69 -15.88
C SER A 11 41.41 -12.63 -16.78
N HIS A 12 41.82 -12.18 -17.98
CA HIS A 12 43.20 -11.74 -18.28
C HIS A 12 43.47 -11.60 -19.81
N SER A 13 44.06 -10.44 -20.15
CA SER A 13 45.06 -10.13 -21.19
C SER A 13 45.08 -10.86 -22.53
N TYR A 14 44.96 -10.10 -23.63
CA TYR A 14 45.68 -10.37 -24.88
C TYR A 14 46.18 -9.08 -25.54
N SER A 15 47.42 -9.15 -26.02
CA SER A 15 48.22 -8.14 -26.70
C SER A 15 48.15 -8.28 -28.22
N LEU A 16 48.10 -7.12 -28.89
CA LEU A 16 48.73 -6.73 -30.17
C LEU A 16 48.33 -7.42 -31.49
N LEU A 17 47.60 -6.63 -32.32
CA LEU A 17 47.89 -6.15 -33.71
C LEU A 17 48.23 -7.20 -34.83
N PRO A 18 48.21 -6.85 -36.15
CA PRO A 18 48.06 -5.51 -36.78
C PRO A 18 47.11 -5.38 -37.99
N SER A 19 47.02 -4.11 -38.39
CA SER A 19 46.45 -3.38 -39.53
C SER A 19 46.80 -3.77 -40.98
N SER A 20 45.92 -3.37 -41.91
CA SER A 20 46.25 -2.70 -43.21
C SER A 20 44.94 -2.31 -43.94
N SER A 21 44.51 -1.03 -44.03
CA SER A 21 44.88 0.07 -44.95
C SER A 21 44.43 -0.09 -46.42
N TYR A 22 43.53 0.78 -46.89
CA TYR A 22 43.70 1.76 -48.02
C TYR A 22 42.34 2.32 -48.55
N SER A 23 42.29 3.64 -48.78
CA SER A 23 41.23 4.45 -49.46
C SER A 23 41.62 4.68 -50.95
N PRO A 24 41.05 5.60 -51.79
CA PRO A 24 39.86 6.49 -51.69
C PRO A 24 39.04 6.65 -53.03
N SER A 25 38.01 7.54 -53.04
CA SER A 25 37.76 8.62 -54.04
C SER A 25 36.30 8.86 -54.50
N ILE A 26 36.08 10.10 -54.95
CA ILE A 26 34.84 10.88 -55.13
C ILE A 26 34.23 10.70 -56.53
N ASN A 27 32.90 10.70 -56.66
CA ASN A 27 32.23 11.41 -57.78
C ASN A 27 30.75 11.72 -57.47
N GLY A 28 30.31 12.93 -57.82
CA GLY A 28 28.93 13.41 -57.61
C GLY A 28 28.03 13.17 -58.81
N GLN A 29 26.71 13.14 -58.57
CA GLN A 29 25.69 13.59 -59.52
C GLN A 29 24.35 13.81 -58.82
N ASN A 30 23.74 14.95 -59.14
CA ASN A 30 22.41 15.38 -58.72
C ASN A 30 21.33 14.47 -59.31
N HIS A 31 20.39 14.01 -58.48
CA HIS A 31 19.05 13.66 -58.95
C HIS A 31 18.00 14.05 -57.90
N THR A 32 17.25 15.10 -58.23
CA THR A 32 15.96 15.44 -57.64
C THR A 32 14.93 14.36 -57.96
N GLN A 33 14.34 13.74 -56.94
CA GLN A 33 13.02 13.11 -57.05
C GLN A 33 12.16 13.47 -55.84
N ARG A 34 11.05 14.15 -56.12
CA ARG A 34 9.90 14.34 -55.24
C ARG A 34 9.28 12.98 -54.94
N LEU A 35 9.01 12.70 -53.67
CA LEU A 35 8.09 11.63 -53.26
C LEU A 35 6.86 12.27 -52.62
N ASN A 36 5.72 12.05 -53.28
CA ASN A 36 4.40 12.46 -52.83
C ASN A 36 3.92 11.55 -51.68
N PHE A 37 3.36 12.16 -50.65
CA PHE A 37 2.57 11.48 -49.62
C PHE A 37 1.20 11.10 -50.18
N SER A 38 0.84 9.83 -50.05
CA SER A 38 -0.53 9.33 -50.23
C SER A 38 -1.06 8.88 -48.87
N SER A 39 -2.16 9.48 -48.44
CA SER A 39 -2.89 9.20 -47.21
C SER A 39 -3.79 7.97 -47.38
N CYS A 40 -3.77 7.07 -46.41
CA CYS A 40 -4.79 6.04 -46.26
C CYS A 40 -5.56 6.28 -44.96
N ILE A 41 -6.82 6.65 -45.12
CA ILE A 41 -7.84 6.85 -44.08
C ILE A 41 -8.39 5.47 -43.68
N ALA A 42 -8.26 5.09 -42.41
CA ALA A 42 -8.93 3.92 -41.85
C ALA A 42 -10.23 4.33 -41.14
N LYS A 43 -11.34 3.70 -41.56
CA LYS A 43 -12.72 3.96 -41.13
C LYS A 43 -13.00 3.41 -39.72
N ARG A 44 -13.71 4.23 -38.92
CA ARG A 44 -14.31 3.93 -37.61
C ARG A 44 -15.42 2.87 -37.74
N VAL A 45 -15.42 1.87 -36.86
CA VAL A 45 -16.52 0.91 -36.67
C VAL A 45 -17.18 1.19 -35.32
N LEU A 46 -18.50 1.38 -35.31
CA LEU A 46 -19.37 1.57 -34.13
C LEU A 46 -20.00 0.22 -33.73
N PRO A 47 -20.20 -0.10 -32.43
CA PRO A 47 -20.93 -1.28 -32.02
C PRO A 47 -22.44 -1.01 -31.85
N ALA A 48 -23.25 -2.01 -32.22
CA ALA A 48 -24.70 -2.02 -32.18
C ALA A 48 -25.25 -2.28 -30.75
N LYS A 49 -26.34 -1.58 -30.41
CA LYS A 49 -27.13 -1.76 -29.18
C LYS A 49 -28.02 -3.00 -29.28
N VAL A 50 -27.99 -3.85 -28.26
CA VAL A 50 -29.00 -4.91 -28.02
C VAL A 50 -29.58 -4.67 -26.62
N SER A 51 -30.91 -4.52 -26.54
CA SER A 51 -31.66 -4.24 -25.32
C SER A 51 -32.64 -5.38 -25.04
N PHE A 52 -32.67 -5.89 -23.80
CA PHE A 52 -33.70 -6.78 -23.28
C PHE A 52 -34.43 -6.10 -22.10
N PRO A 53 -35.77 -6.24 -21.98
CA PRO A 53 -36.54 -5.57 -20.92
C PRO A 53 -36.55 -6.42 -19.65
N PHE A 54 -36.25 -5.82 -18.49
CA PHE A 54 -36.47 -6.45 -17.18
C PHE A 54 -37.52 -5.66 -16.39
N ARG A 55 -38.59 -6.37 -16.00
CA ARG A 55 -39.75 -5.87 -15.24
C ARG A 55 -39.35 -5.51 -13.81
N ARG A 56 -39.78 -4.33 -13.34
CA ARG A 56 -39.82 -3.93 -11.93
C ARG A 56 -40.95 -4.68 -11.22
N ASN A 57 -40.69 -5.18 -10.02
CA ASN A 57 -41.70 -5.34 -8.98
C ASN A 57 -41.17 -4.73 -7.68
N SER A 58 -41.91 -3.75 -7.19
CA SER A 58 -41.71 -2.99 -5.96
C SER A 58 -42.54 -3.62 -4.84
N HIS A 59 -41.94 -3.90 -3.69
CA HIS A 59 -42.66 -3.98 -2.42
C HIS A 59 -41.84 -3.26 -1.34
N LEU A 60 -42.25 -2.03 -1.04
CA LEU A 60 -41.96 -1.36 0.23
C LEU A 60 -42.79 -2.03 1.33
N ASN A 61 -42.17 -2.33 2.46
CA ASN A 61 -42.88 -2.44 3.73
C ASN A 61 -42.24 -1.43 4.70
N VAL A 62 -43.01 -0.38 4.98
CA VAL A 62 -42.80 0.60 6.05
C VAL A 62 -43.52 0.06 7.28
N VAL A 63 -42.83 -0.03 8.41
CA VAL A 63 -43.45 -0.28 9.72
C VAL A 63 -43.04 0.85 10.67
N PHE A 64 -44.05 1.58 11.13
CA PHE A 64 -44.00 2.54 12.22
C PHE A 64 -43.88 1.82 13.56
N MET A 65 -43.09 2.35 14.49
CA MET A 65 -43.39 2.31 15.93
C MET A 65 -42.97 3.62 16.59
N GLN A 66 -43.91 4.23 17.31
CA GLN A 66 -43.74 5.31 18.27
C GLN A 66 -43.52 4.74 19.68
N ASP A 67 -42.89 5.57 20.52
CA ASP A 67 -42.96 5.72 21.99
C ASP A 67 -41.52 6.03 22.48
N GLY A 68 -41.18 7.11 23.20
CA GLY A 68 -41.95 8.03 24.03
C GLY A 68 -41.39 8.01 25.46
N ALA A 69 -40.42 8.88 25.80
CA ALA A 69 -40.08 9.33 27.17
C ALA A 69 -38.95 10.39 27.12
N VAL A 70 -39.27 11.68 27.20
CA VAL A 70 -39.15 12.56 28.39
C VAL A 70 -37.71 12.83 28.84
N ALA A 71 -37.27 14.08 28.65
CA ALA A 71 -36.03 14.65 29.14
C ALA A 71 -36.31 15.95 29.91
N THR A 72 -35.49 16.24 30.93
CA THR A 72 -34.93 17.53 31.41
C THR A 72 -34.70 17.50 32.94
N PRO A 73 -33.87 18.38 33.53
CA PRO A 73 -32.46 18.68 33.24
C PRO A 73 -31.60 18.76 34.54
N VAL A 74 -30.33 19.20 34.45
CA VAL A 74 -29.56 20.08 35.38
C VAL A 74 -28.06 19.68 35.54
N ASN A 75 -27.19 20.64 35.21
CA ASN A 75 -25.72 20.78 35.42
C ASN A 75 -25.43 21.50 36.78
N PRO A 76 -24.20 21.91 37.13
CA PRO A 76 -22.84 21.32 37.03
C PRO A 76 -22.09 21.37 38.41
N VAL A 77 -20.93 20.73 38.56
CA VAL A 77 -19.95 21.08 39.61
C VAL A 77 -18.50 20.94 39.10
N GLU A 78 -17.74 22.01 39.31
CA GLU A 78 -16.30 22.19 39.11
C GLU A 78 -15.47 21.56 40.26
N ASN A 79 -14.26 21.04 39.99
CA ASN A 79 -13.01 21.60 40.53
C ASN A 79 -11.76 20.72 40.32
N GLU A 80 -10.76 21.36 39.71
CA GLU A 80 -9.31 21.40 39.92
C GLU A 80 -8.49 20.20 40.46
N SER A 81 -7.40 19.97 39.72
CA SER A 81 -6.16 19.24 40.03
C SER A 81 -5.29 19.93 41.09
N PRO A 82 -4.32 19.21 41.70
CA PRO A 82 -3.09 19.92 42.06
C PRO A 82 -1.75 19.14 41.92
N PHE A 83 -0.71 19.93 41.59
CA PHE A 83 0.74 19.79 41.84
C PHE A 83 1.70 19.11 40.83
N LYS A 84 2.29 19.99 40.00
CA LYS A 84 3.73 20.06 39.67
C LYS A 84 4.58 20.33 40.92
N LYS A 85 5.68 19.59 41.12
CA LYS A 85 7.01 20.07 41.57
C LYS A 85 7.97 18.89 41.69
N LEU A 86 8.95 18.80 40.78
CA LEU A 86 10.38 18.74 41.15
C LEU A 86 11.22 18.92 39.88
N LYS A 87 11.83 20.10 39.77
CA LYS A 87 12.97 20.38 38.90
C LYS A 87 13.87 21.28 39.75
N ASP A 88 15.06 20.78 40.04
CA ASP A 88 16.33 21.53 40.18
C ASP A 88 17.37 20.63 40.87
N GLY A 89 18.57 20.55 40.27
CA GLY A 89 19.72 19.95 40.96
C GLY A 89 20.80 19.28 40.10
N LEU A 90 21.49 20.07 39.27
CA LEU A 90 22.93 19.98 38.97
C LEU A 90 23.56 18.80 38.17
N LEU A 91 23.98 19.20 36.96
CA LEU A 91 25.18 18.85 36.19
C LEU A 91 26.39 18.27 36.96
N SER A 92 27.01 17.22 36.41
CA SER A 92 28.46 17.16 36.15
C SER A 92 28.87 15.97 35.26
N SER A 93 29.60 16.28 34.18
CA SER A 93 30.62 15.51 33.46
C SER A 93 30.27 14.17 32.78
N ALA A 94 30.10 14.21 31.45
CA ALA A 94 30.23 13.07 30.53
C ALA A 94 31.66 13.02 29.94
N PRO A 95 32.25 11.83 29.68
CA PRO A 95 33.53 11.71 29.00
C PRO A 95 33.40 11.81 27.47
N SER A 96 34.53 12.14 26.85
CA SER A 96 34.76 12.52 25.45
C SER A 96 34.41 11.46 24.41
N THR A 97 33.88 11.98 23.30
CA THR A 97 33.56 11.38 22.00
C THR A 97 34.78 10.79 21.29
N GLU A 98 34.96 9.47 21.34
CA GLU A 98 35.62 8.68 20.27
C GLU A 98 35.07 7.23 20.13
N GLU A 99 33.98 6.85 20.79
CA GLU A 99 33.37 5.51 20.65
C GLU A 99 31.90 5.58 20.18
N MET A 100 31.63 6.24 19.06
CA MET A 100 30.31 6.19 18.40
C MET A 100 30.44 6.35 16.87
N LYS A 101 31.06 5.37 16.22
CA LYS A 101 30.93 5.15 14.76
C LYS A 101 30.89 3.66 14.45
N GLU A 102 29.79 3.01 14.85
CA GLU A 102 29.37 1.76 14.25
C GLU A 102 27.85 1.59 14.44
N ALA A 103 27.09 2.34 13.66
CA ALA A 103 25.63 2.23 13.61
C ALA A 103 25.15 2.42 12.16
N ALA A 104 25.53 1.49 11.29
CA ALA A 104 24.89 1.26 10.00
C ALA A 104 25.24 -0.14 9.47
N SER A 105 24.94 -1.17 10.27
CA SER A 105 24.87 -2.56 9.79
C SER A 105 23.59 -3.18 10.34
N PHE A 106 22.46 -2.92 9.68
CA PHE A 106 21.26 -3.73 9.83
C PHE A 106 21.48 -5.09 9.16
N ASP A 107 22.30 -5.94 9.77
CA ASP A 107 22.41 -7.33 9.35
C ASP A 107 22.76 -8.23 10.54
N VAL A 108 21.90 -8.20 11.56
CA VAL A 108 21.97 -9.13 12.69
C VAL A 108 20.84 -10.15 12.57
N ASN A 109 21.18 -11.30 11.99
CA ASN A 109 20.44 -12.58 11.95
C ASN A 109 19.14 -12.64 11.14
N LYS A 110 19.24 -12.71 9.80
CA LYS A 110 18.15 -13.24 8.95
C LYS A 110 17.65 -14.62 9.42
N ASP A 111 18.54 -15.48 9.92
CA ASP A 111 18.20 -16.84 10.40
C ASP A 111 17.45 -16.89 11.74
N LYS A 112 17.33 -15.76 12.47
CA LYS A 112 16.67 -15.74 13.80
C LYS A 112 15.40 -14.92 13.85
N SER A 113 14.97 -14.31 12.75
CA SER A 113 13.74 -13.53 12.69
C SER A 113 12.65 -14.25 11.89
N THR A 114 11.40 -13.99 12.23
CA THR A 114 10.23 -14.53 11.53
C THR A 114 9.20 -13.43 11.31
N VAL A 115 8.41 -13.52 10.25
CA VAL A 115 7.30 -12.59 10.00
C VAL A 115 5.95 -13.30 10.11
N SER A 116 5.15 -12.86 11.06
CA SER A 116 3.76 -13.29 11.22
C SER A 116 2.83 -12.26 10.59
N ILE A 117 2.10 -12.65 9.54
CA ILE A 117 1.17 -11.78 8.82
C ILE A 117 -0.26 -12.16 9.19
N THR A 118 -0.98 -11.29 9.88
CA THR A 118 -2.39 -11.48 10.21
C THR A 118 -3.27 -10.68 9.26
N VAL A 119 -4.09 -11.36 8.44
CA VAL A 119 -5.12 -10.76 7.60
C VAL A 119 -6.42 -10.70 8.40
N VAL A 120 -6.68 -9.55 9.02
CA VAL A 120 -7.92 -9.28 9.75
C VAL A 120 -9.04 -9.00 8.74
N GLY A 121 -10.16 -9.71 8.84
CA GLY A 121 -11.20 -9.74 7.81
C GLY A 121 -10.93 -10.74 6.69
N ALA A 122 -10.20 -11.83 6.97
CA ALA A 122 -9.79 -12.83 5.96
C ALA A 122 -10.94 -13.48 5.18
N SER A 123 -12.16 -13.51 5.72
CA SER A 123 -13.34 -14.02 5.02
C SER A 123 -13.96 -13.05 4.01
N GLY A 124 -13.46 -11.81 3.93
CA GLY A 124 -13.94 -10.76 3.04
C GLY A 124 -13.39 -10.84 1.60
N ASP A 125 -13.99 -10.05 0.71
CA ASP A 125 -13.66 -10.06 -0.72
C ASP A 125 -12.27 -9.52 -1.03
N LEU A 126 -11.85 -8.42 -0.37
CA LEU A 126 -10.53 -7.83 -0.58
C LEU A 126 -9.41 -8.83 -0.21
N ALA A 127 -9.56 -9.52 0.92
CA ALA A 127 -8.64 -10.56 1.33
C ALA A 127 -8.49 -11.66 0.27
N LYS A 128 -9.61 -12.23 -0.19
CA LYS A 128 -9.62 -13.32 -1.18
C LYS A 128 -9.08 -12.91 -2.55
N LYS A 129 -9.50 -11.75 -3.05
CA LYS A 129 -9.24 -11.32 -4.43
C LYS A 129 -7.91 -10.58 -4.60
N LYS A 130 -7.36 -9.99 -3.53
CA LYS A 130 -6.16 -9.13 -3.60
C LYS A 130 -5.08 -9.53 -2.61
N ILE A 131 -5.37 -9.61 -1.30
CA ILE A 131 -4.33 -9.76 -0.26
C ILE A 131 -3.64 -11.12 -0.35
N PHE A 132 -4.39 -12.22 -0.28
CA PHE A 132 -3.79 -13.56 -0.37
C PHE A 132 -3.09 -13.80 -1.72
N PRO A 133 -3.65 -13.42 -2.88
CA PRO A 133 -2.93 -13.47 -4.15
C PRO A 133 -1.64 -12.64 -4.17
N ALA A 134 -1.62 -11.46 -3.56
CA ALA A 134 -0.41 -10.63 -3.48
C ALA A 134 0.66 -11.26 -2.56
N LEU A 135 0.26 -11.82 -1.41
CA LEU A 135 1.18 -12.55 -0.54
C LEU A 135 1.75 -13.80 -1.23
N PHE A 136 0.94 -14.50 -2.02
CA PHE A 136 1.41 -15.61 -2.82
C PHE A 136 2.38 -15.17 -3.92
N ALA A 137 2.12 -14.04 -4.58
CA ALA A 137 3.06 -13.47 -5.55
C ALA A 137 4.42 -13.15 -4.91
N LEU A 138 4.42 -12.49 -3.75
CA LEU A 138 5.65 -12.21 -3.00
C LEU A 138 6.39 -13.50 -2.60
N TYR A 139 5.67 -14.53 -2.14
CA TYR A 139 6.26 -15.82 -1.85
C TYR A 139 6.86 -16.48 -3.11
N TYR A 140 6.11 -16.44 -4.22
CA TYR A 140 6.50 -17.07 -5.47
C TYR A 140 7.80 -16.48 -6.04
N GLU A 141 7.99 -15.16 -5.89
CA GLU A 141 9.19 -14.41 -6.29
C GLU A 141 10.33 -14.48 -5.26
N GLY A 142 10.11 -15.07 -4.08
CA GLY A 142 11.12 -15.14 -3.02
C GLY A 142 11.33 -13.82 -2.26
N CYS A 143 10.34 -12.92 -2.32
CA CYS A 143 10.34 -11.62 -1.64
C CYS A 143 9.84 -11.69 -0.18
N LEU A 144 9.33 -12.84 0.27
CA LEU A 144 9.04 -13.08 1.68
C LEU A 144 10.27 -13.65 2.40
N PRO A 145 10.47 -13.35 3.70
CA PRO A 145 11.51 -13.98 4.50
C PRO A 145 11.37 -15.51 4.52
N GLU A 146 12.45 -16.22 4.80
CA GLU A 146 12.46 -17.69 4.86
C GLU A 146 11.44 -18.23 5.90
N HIS A 147 11.41 -17.59 7.06
CA HIS A 147 10.48 -17.88 8.14
C HIS A 147 9.34 -16.85 8.12
N PHE A 148 8.17 -17.32 7.69
CA PHE A 148 6.95 -16.55 7.76
C PHE A 148 5.74 -17.45 7.95
N THR A 149 4.69 -16.89 8.56
CA THR A 149 3.41 -17.55 8.80
C THR A 149 2.28 -16.57 8.50
N ILE A 150 1.19 -17.05 7.90
CA ILE A 150 0.02 -16.22 7.58
C ILE A 150 -1.18 -16.70 8.39
N PHE A 151 -1.82 -15.78 9.11
CA PHE A 151 -3.04 -16.02 9.85
C PHE A 151 -4.21 -15.25 9.25
N GLY A 152 -5.26 -15.96 8.85
CA GLY A 152 -6.57 -15.34 8.63
C GLY A 152 -7.30 -15.16 9.95
N TYR A 153 -7.85 -13.96 10.19
CA TYR A 153 -8.66 -13.67 11.37
C TYR A 153 -10.02 -13.06 10.98
N ALA A 154 -11.13 -13.69 11.35
CA ALA A 154 -12.46 -13.12 11.15
C ALA A 154 -13.51 -13.75 12.08
N ARG A 155 -14.72 -13.15 12.13
CA ARG A 155 -15.85 -13.66 12.93
C ARG A 155 -16.39 -15.02 12.45
N SER A 156 -16.25 -15.30 11.16
CA SER A 156 -16.74 -16.54 10.55
C SER A 156 -16.01 -17.74 11.17
N LYS A 157 -16.76 -18.76 11.60
CA LYS A 157 -16.16 -20.02 12.02
C LYS A 157 -15.69 -20.77 10.78
N MET A 158 -14.38 -21.01 10.71
CA MET A 158 -13.72 -21.66 9.59
C MET A 158 -12.50 -22.42 10.12
N THR A 159 -12.15 -23.53 9.49
CA THR A 159 -10.96 -24.31 9.76
C THR A 159 -9.80 -23.87 8.87
N ASP A 160 -8.57 -24.27 9.21
CA ASP A 160 -7.39 -24.02 8.35
C ASP A 160 -7.58 -24.62 6.95
N ALA A 161 -8.19 -25.80 6.86
CA ALA A 161 -8.45 -26.47 5.58
C ALA A 161 -9.45 -25.69 4.72
N GLU A 162 -10.51 -25.15 5.32
CA GLU A 162 -11.47 -24.30 4.62
C GLU A 162 -10.87 -22.97 4.18
N LEU A 163 -10.00 -22.34 5.00
CA LEU A 163 -9.25 -21.15 4.60
C LEU A 163 -8.40 -21.47 3.36
N ARG A 164 -7.62 -22.56 3.41
CA ARG A 164 -6.71 -22.95 2.32
C ARG A 164 -7.49 -23.24 1.03
N ASN A 165 -8.62 -23.94 1.11
CA ASN A 165 -9.49 -24.19 -0.04
C ASN A 165 -10.12 -22.91 -0.61
N MET A 166 -10.46 -21.94 0.25
CA MET A 166 -10.97 -20.65 -0.19
C MET A 166 -9.89 -19.84 -0.91
N VAL A 167 -8.68 -19.81 -0.36
CA VAL A 167 -7.54 -19.08 -0.92
C VAL A 167 -7.06 -19.73 -2.22
N SER A 168 -6.91 -21.05 -2.27
CA SER A 168 -6.42 -21.77 -3.46
C SER A 168 -7.22 -21.47 -4.73
N LYS A 169 -8.53 -21.23 -4.59
CA LYS A 169 -9.42 -20.86 -5.71
C LYS A 169 -9.11 -19.51 -6.34
N THR A 170 -8.45 -18.60 -5.62
CA THR A 170 -8.12 -17.26 -6.11
C THR A 170 -6.64 -17.08 -6.42
N LEU A 171 -5.79 -18.01 -5.98
CA LEU A 171 -4.38 -18.02 -6.33
C LEU A 171 -4.22 -18.32 -7.81
N THR A 172 -3.33 -17.57 -8.47
CA THR A 172 -3.08 -17.71 -9.90
C THR A 172 -1.58 -17.64 -10.15
N CYS A 173 -1.09 -18.53 -11.01
CA CYS A 173 0.31 -18.58 -11.43
C CYS A 173 0.59 -17.50 -12.49
N ARG A 174 0.34 -16.23 -12.17
CA ARG A 174 0.41 -15.11 -13.13
C ARG A 174 1.83 -14.77 -13.57
N ILE A 175 2.83 -15.09 -12.75
CA ILE A 175 4.18 -14.52 -12.86
C ILE A 175 5.09 -15.37 -13.75
N ASP A 176 4.85 -16.66 -13.91
CA ASP A 176 5.45 -17.47 -14.98
C ASP A 176 4.72 -18.82 -15.13
N LYS A 177 4.63 -19.33 -16.37
CA LYS A 177 4.30 -20.74 -16.65
C LYS A 177 5.46 -21.68 -16.26
N ARG A 178 6.11 -21.48 -15.11
CA ARG A 178 7.12 -22.44 -14.62
C ARG A 178 6.42 -23.71 -14.19
N GLU A 179 7.07 -24.83 -14.45
CA GLU A 179 6.57 -26.20 -14.23
C GLU A 179 6.24 -26.50 -12.76
N ASN A 180 6.66 -25.65 -11.81
CA ASN A 180 6.49 -25.88 -10.38
C ASN A 180 5.54 -24.90 -9.64
N CYS A 181 4.43 -24.48 -10.28
CA CYS A 181 3.46 -23.62 -9.58
C CYS A 181 2.63 -24.39 -8.53
N GLY A 182 2.27 -25.65 -8.82
CA GLY A 182 1.46 -26.47 -7.93
C GLY A 182 2.12 -26.69 -6.57
N GLU A 183 3.38 -27.14 -6.54
CA GLU A 183 4.08 -27.41 -5.28
C GLU A 183 4.29 -26.13 -4.47
N LYS A 184 4.69 -25.02 -5.13
CA LYS A 184 4.78 -23.72 -4.46
C LYS A 184 3.46 -23.26 -3.86
N MET A 185 2.34 -23.48 -4.55
CA MET A 185 1.03 -23.16 -4.02
C MET A 185 0.72 -24.00 -2.77
N ASP A 186 1.01 -25.30 -2.80
CA ASP A 186 0.80 -26.18 -1.66
C ASP A 186 1.70 -25.83 -0.47
N GLU A 187 2.97 -25.49 -0.71
CA GLU A 187 3.91 -25.02 0.31
C GLU A 187 3.47 -23.69 0.95
N PHE A 188 2.99 -22.76 0.14
CA PHE A 188 2.42 -21.50 0.62
C PHE A 188 1.19 -21.76 1.48
N LEU A 189 0.25 -22.59 1.01
CA LEU A 189 -0.99 -22.89 1.73
C LEU A 189 -0.74 -23.62 3.05
N LYS A 190 0.31 -24.45 3.16
CA LYS A 190 0.74 -25.07 4.43
C LYS A 190 1.11 -24.04 5.50
N ARG A 191 1.52 -22.83 5.10
CA ARG A 191 1.85 -21.71 6.00
C ARG A 191 0.67 -20.80 6.34
N CYS A 192 -0.51 -21.09 5.78
CA CYS A 192 -1.75 -20.37 6.05
C CYS A 192 -2.58 -21.09 7.13
N PHE A 193 -2.91 -20.35 8.18
CA PHE A 193 -3.68 -20.78 9.34
C PHE A 193 -4.85 -19.83 9.58
N TYR A 194 -5.84 -20.26 10.35
CA TYR A 194 -7.03 -19.49 10.64
C TYR A 194 -7.34 -19.44 12.14
N HIS A 195 -7.86 -18.30 12.57
CA HIS A 195 -8.42 -18.15 13.90
C HIS A 195 -9.72 -17.32 13.83
N SER A 196 -10.80 -17.91 14.34
CA SER A 196 -12.08 -17.21 14.45
C SER A 196 -12.15 -16.41 15.73
N GLY A 197 -12.53 -15.13 15.65
CA GLY A 197 -12.65 -14.27 16.83
C GLY A 197 -13.39 -12.96 16.56
N GLN A 198 -13.78 -12.27 17.63
CA GLN A 198 -14.41 -10.95 17.54
C GLN A 198 -13.34 -9.85 17.42
N TYR A 199 -13.60 -8.84 16.58
CA TYR A 199 -12.61 -7.78 16.31
C TYR A 199 -12.33 -6.87 17.51
N GLY A 200 -13.28 -6.74 18.46
CA GLY A 200 -13.14 -5.90 19.66
C GLY A 200 -12.92 -6.66 20.96
N SER A 201 -12.59 -7.96 20.91
CA SER A 201 -12.36 -8.77 22.12
C SER A 201 -10.87 -8.98 22.35
N ARG A 202 -10.39 -8.55 23.52
CA ARG A 202 -8.99 -8.72 23.92
C ARG A 202 -8.64 -10.19 24.14
N GLU A 203 -9.60 -10.97 24.58
CA GLU A 203 -9.48 -12.40 24.86
C GLU A 203 -9.21 -13.17 23.56
N ASN A 204 -9.99 -12.91 22.51
CA ASN A 204 -9.77 -13.52 21.20
C ASN A 204 -8.41 -13.10 20.59
N PHE A 205 -7.97 -11.85 20.78
CA PHE A 205 -6.64 -11.43 20.34
C PHE A 205 -5.50 -12.05 21.18
N ALA A 206 -5.73 -12.33 22.47
CA ALA A 206 -4.77 -13.06 23.30
C ALA A 206 -4.68 -14.55 22.88
N GLU A 207 -5.81 -15.16 22.48
CA GLU A 207 -5.81 -16.49 21.88
C GLU A 207 -5.05 -16.51 20.54
N LEU A 208 -5.23 -15.48 19.70
CA LEU A 208 -4.45 -15.29 18.49
C LEU A 208 -2.95 -15.18 18.81
N ASP A 209 -2.57 -14.36 19.79
CA ASP A 209 -1.17 -14.19 20.22
C ASP A 209 -0.53 -15.52 20.63
N LYS A 210 -1.25 -16.36 21.37
CA LYS A 210 -0.77 -17.69 21.75
C LYS A 210 -0.44 -18.53 20.51
N LYS A 211 -1.35 -18.56 19.52
CA LYS A 211 -1.11 -19.27 18.26
C LYS A 211 0.06 -18.68 17.47
N LEU A 212 0.17 -17.35 17.42
CA LEU A 212 1.30 -16.69 16.76
C LEU A 212 2.62 -17.14 17.40
N LYS A 213 2.73 -17.12 18.73
CA LYS A 213 3.91 -17.55 19.47
C LYS A 213 4.29 -19.02 19.22
N GLU A 214 3.29 -19.90 19.13
CA GLU A 214 3.51 -21.32 18.81
C GLU A 214 4.22 -21.49 17.46
N HIS A 215 3.84 -20.71 16.45
CA HIS A 215 4.47 -20.76 15.12
C HIS A 215 5.76 -19.94 15.01
N GLU A 216 5.95 -18.93 15.85
CA GLU A 216 7.17 -18.12 15.89
C GLU A 216 8.36 -18.92 16.46
N GLY A 217 8.10 -19.87 17.35
CA GLY A 217 9.10 -20.83 17.84
C GLY A 217 10.27 -20.17 18.57
N GLY A 218 10.01 -19.08 19.31
CA GLY A 218 11.02 -18.35 20.09
C GLY A 218 11.95 -17.44 19.27
N ARG A 219 11.74 -17.31 17.95
CA ARG A 219 12.45 -16.35 17.10
C ARG A 219 12.06 -14.91 17.41
N VAL A 220 12.87 -13.95 16.96
CA VAL A 220 12.48 -12.54 16.95
C VAL A 220 11.30 -12.39 15.99
N SER A 221 10.11 -12.16 16.52
CA SER A 221 8.89 -12.13 15.73
C SER A 221 8.50 -10.73 15.31
N ASN A 222 8.46 -10.50 14.01
CA ASN A 222 7.91 -9.29 13.42
C ASN A 222 6.45 -9.55 13.04
N ARG A 223 5.53 -8.67 13.43
CA ARG A 223 4.09 -8.90 13.27
C ARG A 223 3.47 -7.83 12.39
N LEU A 224 2.82 -8.26 11.31
CA LEU A 224 2.11 -7.40 10.37
C LEU A 224 0.61 -7.68 10.44
N PHE A 225 -0.19 -6.70 10.83
CA PHE A 225 -1.65 -6.79 10.83
C PHE A 225 -2.22 -6.05 9.63
N TYR A 226 -2.81 -6.77 8.68
CA TYR A 226 -3.53 -6.17 7.55
C TYR A 226 -5.02 -6.07 7.87
N LEU A 227 -5.54 -4.84 7.99
CA LEU A 227 -6.94 -4.60 8.34
C LEU A 227 -7.83 -4.51 7.08
N SER A 228 -8.28 -5.67 6.61
CA SER A 228 -9.28 -5.81 5.55
C SER A 228 -10.72 -5.83 6.12
N ILE A 229 -11.04 -4.85 6.97
CA ILE A 229 -12.33 -4.73 7.66
C ILE A 229 -12.97 -3.36 7.41
N PRO A 230 -14.27 -3.17 7.70
CA PRO A 230 -14.91 -1.85 7.64
C PRO A 230 -14.30 -0.84 8.63
N PRO A 231 -14.30 0.46 8.30
CA PRO A 231 -13.60 1.50 9.06
C PRO A 231 -14.14 1.70 10.49
N ASN A 232 -15.42 1.40 10.73
CA ASN A 232 -16.03 1.51 12.05
C ASN A 232 -15.46 0.51 13.07
N ILE A 233 -14.70 -0.49 12.64
CA ILE A 233 -14.11 -1.53 13.49
C ILE A 233 -12.58 -1.38 13.59
N PHE A 234 -11.97 -0.46 12.83
CA PHE A 234 -10.51 -0.27 12.80
C PHE A 234 -9.93 -0.03 14.18
N ILE A 235 -10.48 0.93 14.92
CA ILE A 235 -9.91 1.33 16.22
C ILE A 235 -10.00 0.19 17.23
N ASP A 236 -11.10 -0.55 17.26
CA ASP A 236 -11.26 -1.68 18.17
C ASP A 236 -10.27 -2.81 17.87
N ALA A 237 -10.09 -3.12 16.58
CA ALA A 237 -9.11 -4.13 16.14
C ALA A 237 -7.67 -3.70 16.43
N VAL A 238 -7.31 -2.44 16.16
CA VAL A 238 -5.98 -1.89 16.46
C VAL A 238 -5.71 -1.91 17.96
N LYS A 239 -6.68 -1.47 18.76
CA LYS A 239 -6.57 -1.48 20.22
C LYS A 239 -6.29 -2.88 20.74
N CYS A 240 -7.06 -3.88 20.31
CA CYS A 240 -6.88 -5.26 20.75
C CYS A 240 -5.57 -5.87 20.23
N ALA A 241 -5.20 -5.58 18.98
CA ALA A 241 -3.92 -6.04 18.40
C ALA A 241 -2.73 -5.45 19.17
N SER A 242 -2.72 -4.14 19.41
CA SER A 242 -1.66 -3.43 20.14
C SER A 242 -1.55 -3.93 21.59
N SER A 243 -2.67 -4.09 22.30
CA SER A 243 -2.64 -4.48 23.71
C SER A 243 -2.37 -5.97 23.97
N SER A 244 -2.81 -6.85 23.06
CA SER A 244 -2.86 -8.29 23.34
C SER A 244 -2.03 -9.15 22.38
N ALA A 245 -1.72 -8.66 21.18
CA ALA A 245 -1.07 -9.45 20.13
C ALA A 245 0.11 -8.73 19.45
N SER A 246 0.61 -7.65 20.06
CA SER A 246 1.83 -7.00 19.62
C SER A 246 3.05 -7.90 19.87
N SER A 247 4.07 -7.75 19.04
CA SER A 247 5.35 -8.43 19.28
C SER A 247 6.04 -7.84 20.50
N GLY A 248 6.62 -8.69 21.34
CA GLY A 248 7.40 -8.27 22.51
C GLY A 248 8.87 -7.99 22.21
N ILE A 249 9.40 -8.45 21.07
CA ILE A 249 10.84 -8.34 20.73
C ILE A 249 11.05 -7.70 19.36
N GLY A 250 10.26 -8.10 18.35
CA GLY A 250 10.32 -7.52 17.01
C GLY A 250 9.36 -6.35 16.83
N TRP A 251 9.23 -5.86 15.60
CA TRP A 251 8.31 -4.76 15.31
C TRP A 251 6.87 -5.25 15.15
N THR A 252 5.92 -4.35 15.40
CA THR A 252 4.50 -4.52 15.03
C THR A 252 4.10 -3.42 14.08
N ARG A 253 3.54 -3.77 12.93
CA ARG A 253 3.07 -2.82 11.91
C ARG A 253 1.63 -3.13 11.53
N VAL A 254 0.86 -2.10 11.22
CA VAL A 254 -0.55 -2.21 10.86
C VAL A 254 -0.79 -1.56 9.52
N ILE A 255 -1.34 -2.33 8.58
CA ILE A 255 -1.80 -1.84 7.29
C ILE A 255 -3.29 -1.53 7.40
N VAL A 256 -3.66 -0.30 7.04
CA VAL A 256 -5.04 0.20 7.09
C VAL A 256 -5.50 0.65 5.70
N GLU A 257 -6.73 0.27 5.36
CA GLU A 257 -7.35 0.58 4.07
C GLU A 257 -8.21 1.83 4.13
N LYS A 258 -8.42 2.45 2.96
CA LYS A 258 -9.39 3.54 2.82
C LYS A 258 -10.81 3.05 3.17
N PRO A 259 -11.68 3.88 3.75
CA PRO A 259 -11.55 5.35 3.88
C PRO A 259 -10.94 5.84 5.19
N PHE A 260 -10.19 6.94 5.13
CA PHE A 260 -9.52 7.58 6.27
C PHE A 260 -10.31 8.79 6.80
N GLY A 261 -11.60 8.58 7.11
CA GLY A 261 -12.55 9.66 7.41
C GLY A 261 -13.29 10.16 6.16
N ARG A 262 -14.20 11.11 6.35
CA ARG A 262 -15.03 11.72 5.28
C ARG A 262 -14.70 13.19 5.03
N ASP A 263 -13.95 13.80 5.94
CA ASP A 263 -13.54 15.19 5.96
C ASP A 263 -12.32 15.35 6.88
N SER A 264 -11.78 16.56 6.96
CA SER A 264 -10.60 16.87 7.78
C SER A 264 -10.82 16.53 9.27
N GLY A 265 -11.98 16.87 9.84
CA GLY A 265 -12.28 16.63 11.26
C GLY A 265 -12.35 15.15 11.62
N SER A 266 -13.08 14.36 10.84
CA SER A 266 -13.20 12.92 11.02
C SER A 266 -11.87 12.19 10.73
N SER A 267 -11.07 12.65 9.77
CA SER A 267 -9.73 12.11 9.50
C SER A 267 -8.74 12.38 10.63
N ALA A 268 -8.78 13.60 11.19
CA ALA A 268 -7.98 13.97 12.35
C ALA A 268 -8.37 13.16 13.59
N ALA A 269 -9.67 12.94 13.82
CA ALA A 269 -10.18 12.10 14.90
C ALA A 269 -9.70 10.65 14.76
N LEU A 270 -9.78 10.07 13.55
CA LEU A 270 -9.27 8.72 13.26
C LEU A 270 -7.76 8.63 13.53
N THR A 271 -6.99 9.61 13.05
CA THR A 271 -5.53 9.66 13.25
C THR A 271 -5.18 9.77 14.72
N LYS A 272 -5.87 10.64 15.47
CA LYS A 272 -5.69 10.77 16.92
C LYS A 272 -5.99 9.47 17.65
N ALA A 273 -7.04 8.75 17.26
CA ALA A 273 -7.39 7.47 17.85
C ALA A 273 -6.36 6.37 17.56
N LEU A 274 -5.83 6.30 16.33
CA LEU A 274 -4.77 5.34 15.98
C LEU A 274 -3.47 5.62 16.77
N LYS A 275 -3.10 6.89 16.90
CA LYS A 275 -1.92 7.34 17.66
C LYS A 275 -1.96 7.05 19.16
N GLN A 276 -3.11 6.65 19.70
CA GLN A 276 -3.19 6.19 21.09
C GLN A 276 -2.57 4.80 21.28
N TYR A 277 -2.42 4.02 20.20
CA TYR A 277 -2.04 2.61 20.27
C TYR A 277 -0.84 2.25 19.39
N LEU A 278 -0.48 3.12 18.44
CA LEU A 278 0.56 2.89 17.44
C LEU A 278 1.36 4.17 17.21
N ASP A 279 2.66 4.02 17.01
CA ASP A 279 3.53 5.09 16.52
C ASP A 279 3.35 5.28 15.00
N GLU A 280 3.74 6.43 14.46
CA GLU A 280 3.48 6.77 13.05
C GLU A 280 4.21 5.83 12.08
N ASP A 281 5.40 5.35 12.44
CA ASP A 281 6.21 4.39 11.67
C ASP A 281 5.63 2.97 11.68
N GLN A 282 4.66 2.70 12.55
CA GLN A 282 3.91 1.45 12.61
C GLN A 282 2.66 1.46 11.71
N ILE A 283 2.21 2.63 11.24
CA ILE A 283 0.94 2.80 10.53
C ILE A 283 1.15 2.94 9.01
N PHE A 284 0.72 1.93 8.26
CA PHE A 284 0.80 1.90 6.80
C PHE A 284 -0.58 2.13 6.19
N ARG A 285 -0.85 3.37 5.74
CA ARG A 285 -2.11 3.75 5.10
C ARG A 285 -2.04 3.43 3.61
N ILE A 286 -2.93 2.56 3.13
CA ILE A 286 -2.93 2.15 1.73
C ILE A 286 -3.62 3.18 0.85
N ASP A 287 -2.84 3.69 -0.10
CA ASP A 287 -3.34 4.17 -1.38
C ASP A 287 -2.74 3.27 -2.47
N HIS A 288 -3.54 2.37 -3.02
CA HIS A 288 -3.06 1.37 -3.98
C HIS A 288 -2.59 1.95 -5.32
N TYR A 289 -2.85 3.23 -5.62
CA TYR A 289 -2.28 3.88 -6.81
C TYR A 289 -0.79 4.14 -6.66
N LEU A 290 -0.31 4.35 -5.44
CA LEU A 290 1.12 4.54 -5.18
C LEU A 290 1.95 3.30 -5.50
N GLY A 291 1.36 2.10 -5.49
CA GLY A 291 2.02 0.85 -5.88
C GLY A 291 1.89 0.50 -7.36
N LYS A 292 1.42 1.44 -8.21
CA LYS A 292 1.39 1.23 -9.66
C LYS A 292 2.74 1.64 -10.24
N GLU A 293 3.34 0.76 -11.05
CA GLU A 293 4.65 0.96 -11.67
C GLU A 293 4.83 2.33 -12.33
N LEU A 294 3.85 2.80 -13.09
CA LEU A 294 3.93 4.13 -13.74
C LEU A 294 3.90 5.30 -12.75
N VAL A 295 3.24 5.14 -11.60
CA VAL A 295 3.20 6.17 -10.54
C VAL A 295 4.52 6.18 -9.78
N GLU A 296 5.09 5.01 -9.47
CA GLU A 296 6.41 4.90 -8.85
C GLU A 296 7.51 5.49 -9.75
N ASN A 297 7.42 5.26 -11.07
CA ASN A 297 8.38 5.77 -12.04
C ASN A 297 8.38 7.30 -12.21
N LEU A 298 7.38 8.03 -11.68
CA LEU A 298 7.37 9.50 -11.76
C LEU A 298 8.60 10.14 -11.10
N SER A 299 9.02 9.63 -9.94
CA SER A 299 10.19 10.16 -9.24
C SER A 299 11.48 9.91 -10.02
N VAL A 300 11.62 8.71 -10.61
CA VAL A 300 12.78 8.35 -11.46
C VAL A 300 12.81 9.22 -12.71
N LEU A 301 11.67 9.39 -13.38
CA LEU A 301 11.56 10.24 -14.56
C LEU A 301 12.02 11.67 -14.26
N ARG A 302 11.59 12.26 -13.15
CA ARG A 302 11.88 13.66 -12.82
C ARG A 302 13.31 13.88 -12.34
N PHE A 303 13.78 13.05 -11.41
CA PHE A 303 15.00 13.34 -10.65
C PHE A 303 16.23 12.57 -11.13
N SER A 304 16.06 11.53 -11.95
CA SER A 304 17.20 10.78 -12.53
C SER A 304 17.59 11.25 -13.92
N ASN A 305 16.93 12.28 -14.47
CA ASN A 305 17.11 12.73 -15.84
C ASN A 305 17.32 14.25 -15.90
N LEU A 306 18.57 14.68 -16.12
CA LEU A 306 18.97 16.09 -16.21
C LEU A 306 18.20 16.88 -17.27
N ILE A 307 17.70 16.21 -18.32
CA ILE A 307 16.92 16.85 -19.38
C ILE A 307 15.56 17.36 -18.89
N PHE A 308 14.96 16.72 -17.88
CA PHE A 308 13.60 17.04 -17.44
C PHE A 308 13.60 18.12 -16.36
N GLU A 309 14.64 18.22 -15.54
CA GLU A 309 14.75 19.19 -14.46
C GLU A 309 14.44 20.64 -14.88
N PRO A 310 15.05 21.23 -15.93
CA PRO A 310 14.74 22.61 -16.34
C PRO A 310 13.35 22.74 -16.99
N LEU A 311 12.85 21.67 -17.62
CA LEU A 311 11.56 21.65 -18.31
C LEU A 311 10.38 21.50 -17.35
N TRP A 312 10.62 21.02 -16.13
CA TRP A 312 9.58 20.75 -15.13
C TRP A 312 9.17 22.01 -14.36
N SER A 313 8.90 23.10 -15.08
CA SER A 313 8.55 24.39 -14.48
C SER A 313 7.44 25.11 -15.24
N ARG A 314 6.83 26.10 -14.58
CA ARG A 314 5.78 26.96 -15.17
C ARG A 314 6.20 27.72 -16.43
N GLN A 315 7.51 27.81 -16.69
CA GLN A 315 8.04 28.48 -17.89
C GLN A 315 7.81 27.62 -19.15
N TYR A 316 7.82 26.28 -19.01
CA TYR A 316 7.72 25.35 -20.13
C TYR A 316 6.41 24.54 -20.10
N ILE A 317 5.86 24.28 -18.90
CA ILE A 317 4.60 23.55 -18.73
C ILE A 317 3.43 24.53 -18.79
N ARG A 318 2.61 24.43 -19.85
CA ARG A 318 1.38 25.21 -19.98
C ARG A 318 0.27 24.73 -19.06
N ASN A 319 0.06 23.41 -18.95
CA ASN A 319 -0.96 22.80 -18.10
C ASN A 319 -0.62 21.34 -17.79
N VAL A 320 -1.17 20.82 -16.69
CA VAL A 320 -1.06 19.43 -16.26
C VAL A 320 -2.48 18.87 -16.15
N GLN A 321 -2.71 17.69 -16.72
CA GLN A 321 -4.01 17.03 -16.70
C GLN A 321 -3.88 15.66 -16.03
N LEU A 322 -4.64 15.46 -14.96
CA LEU A 322 -4.78 14.17 -14.29
C LEU A 322 -6.18 13.64 -14.61
N ILE A 323 -6.24 12.62 -15.45
CA ILE A 323 -7.49 12.06 -15.95
C ILE A 323 -7.68 10.68 -15.35
N PHE A 324 -8.83 10.49 -14.70
CA PHE A 324 -9.32 9.18 -14.28
C PHE A 324 -10.66 8.92 -14.96
N SER A 325 -10.76 7.75 -15.61
CA SER A 325 -11.97 7.31 -16.30
C SER A 325 -12.15 5.82 -16.13
N GLU A 326 -13.38 5.42 -15.86
CA GLU A 326 -13.82 4.02 -15.84
C GLU A 326 -14.89 3.83 -16.91
N ASP A 327 -14.91 2.66 -17.54
CA ASP A 327 -15.88 2.28 -18.58
C ASP A 327 -17.11 1.54 -18.02
N PHE A 328 -17.20 1.42 -16.70
CA PHE A 328 -18.31 0.80 -15.97
C PHE A 328 -18.94 1.76 -14.95
N GLY A 329 -20.15 1.43 -14.48
CA GLY A 329 -20.91 2.25 -13.54
C GLY A 329 -20.59 1.92 -12.07
N THR A 330 -21.57 2.10 -11.17
CA THR A 330 -21.37 1.76 -9.75
C THR A 330 -21.50 0.26 -9.46
N GLU A 331 -21.86 -0.58 -10.45
CA GLU A 331 -21.88 -2.05 -10.38
C GLU A 331 -22.43 -2.62 -9.04
N GLY A 332 -23.60 -2.13 -8.61
CA GLY A 332 -24.26 -2.58 -7.37
C GLY A 332 -23.71 -1.96 -6.08
N ARG A 333 -22.67 -1.12 -6.14
CA ARG A 333 -22.12 -0.32 -5.02
C ARG A 333 -22.70 1.09 -4.93
N GLY A 334 -23.78 1.37 -5.66
CA GLY A 334 -24.40 2.70 -5.73
C GLY A 334 -24.70 3.32 -4.37
N GLY A 335 -25.21 2.55 -3.40
CA GLY A 335 -25.51 3.08 -2.06
C GLY A 335 -24.28 3.48 -1.24
N TYR A 336 -23.13 2.82 -1.45
CA TYR A 336 -21.85 3.26 -0.85
C TYR A 336 -21.33 4.51 -1.56
N PHE A 337 -21.37 4.51 -2.90
CA PHE A 337 -20.89 5.61 -3.71
C PHE A 337 -21.68 6.90 -3.48
N ASP A 338 -22.99 6.84 -3.32
CA ASP A 338 -23.86 7.99 -3.08
C ASP A 338 -23.48 8.78 -1.82
N ASN A 339 -23.05 8.05 -0.77
CA ASN A 339 -22.60 8.66 0.48
C ASN A 339 -21.18 9.24 0.41
N TYR A 340 -20.34 8.79 -0.54
CA TYR A 340 -18.93 9.19 -0.64
C TYR A 340 -18.69 10.22 -1.74
N GLY A 341 -19.21 9.96 -2.94
CA GLY A 341 -19.01 10.71 -4.16
C GLY A 341 -17.61 10.51 -4.77
N ILE A 342 -17.46 10.91 -6.04
CA ILE A 342 -16.22 10.74 -6.80
C ILE A 342 -15.02 11.48 -6.17
N ILE A 343 -15.28 12.62 -5.52
CA ILE A 343 -14.23 13.43 -4.89
C ILE A 343 -13.53 12.62 -3.78
N ARG A 344 -14.29 11.96 -2.90
CA ARG A 344 -13.70 11.19 -1.80
C ARG A 344 -13.20 9.81 -2.26
N ASP A 345 -13.85 9.23 -3.26
CA ASP A 345 -13.50 7.89 -3.71
C ASP A 345 -12.18 7.86 -4.50
N ILE A 346 -11.94 8.88 -5.35
CA ILE A 346 -10.81 8.92 -6.30
C ILE A 346 -9.97 10.20 -6.22
N MET A 347 -10.61 11.37 -6.16
CA MET A 347 -9.87 12.64 -6.32
C MET A 347 -8.98 12.93 -5.10
N GLN A 348 -9.57 12.86 -3.90
CA GLN A 348 -8.92 13.18 -2.63
C GLN A 348 -7.76 12.26 -2.27
N ASN A 349 -7.78 11.01 -2.77
CA ASN A 349 -6.72 10.03 -2.53
C ASN A 349 -5.80 9.93 -3.75
N HIS A 350 -6.17 9.15 -4.76
CA HIS A 350 -5.35 8.71 -5.87
C HIS A 350 -4.80 9.89 -6.69
N LEU A 351 -5.69 10.82 -7.09
CA LEU A 351 -5.27 11.94 -7.94
C LEU A 351 -4.42 12.97 -7.17
N LEU A 352 -4.77 13.26 -5.91
CA LEU A 352 -3.92 14.12 -5.08
C LEU A 352 -2.55 13.47 -4.81
N GLN A 353 -2.48 12.16 -4.58
CA GLN A 353 -1.18 11.49 -4.40
C GLN A 353 -0.30 11.58 -5.66
N ILE A 354 -0.88 11.39 -6.86
CA ILE A 354 -0.16 11.55 -8.12
C ILE A 354 0.26 13.01 -8.32
N LEU A 355 -0.63 13.97 -8.03
CA LEU A 355 -0.33 15.40 -8.09
C LEU A 355 0.86 15.74 -7.18
N ALA A 356 0.90 15.22 -5.96
CA ALA A 356 1.99 15.45 -5.02
C ALA A 356 3.33 14.95 -5.60
N LEU A 357 3.37 13.73 -6.13
CA LEU A 357 4.58 13.18 -6.76
C LEU A 357 5.00 13.96 -8.01
N PHE A 358 4.04 14.46 -8.79
CA PHE A 358 4.29 15.28 -9.96
C PHE A 358 4.83 16.67 -9.61
N ALA A 359 4.33 17.28 -8.54
CA ALA A 359 4.58 18.69 -8.22
C ALA A 359 5.62 18.92 -7.11
N MET A 360 5.99 17.90 -6.33
CA MET A 360 6.98 18.04 -5.25
C MET A 360 8.34 18.49 -5.78
N GLU A 361 9.12 19.21 -4.97
CA GLU A 361 10.50 19.51 -5.31
C GLU A 361 11.37 18.24 -5.25
N THR A 362 12.61 18.34 -5.75
CA THR A 362 13.59 17.27 -5.60
C THR A 362 13.86 17.03 -4.11
N PRO A 363 13.58 15.82 -3.58
CA PRO A 363 13.84 15.54 -2.17
C PRO A 363 15.35 15.51 -1.91
N VAL A 364 15.74 15.84 -0.67
CA VAL A 364 17.15 15.86 -0.25
C VAL A 364 17.80 14.46 -0.31
N SER A 365 16.99 13.41 -0.19
CA SER A 365 17.41 12.02 -0.35
C SER A 365 16.24 11.16 -0.86
N LEU A 366 16.49 9.87 -1.09
CA LEU A 366 15.45 8.88 -1.41
C LEU A 366 14.82 8.24 -0.16
N ASP A 367 15.16 8.72 1.04
CA ASP A 367 14.54 8.25 2.28
C ASP A 367 13.06 8.61 2.32
N ALA A 368 12.26 7.70 2.87
CA ALA A 368 10.79 7.79 2.84
C ALA A 368 10.27 9.10 3.47
N GLU A 369 10.94 9.59 4.52
CA GLU A 369 10.57 10.83 5.20
C GLU A 369 10.86 12.08 4.37
N ASP A 370 11.99 12.13 3.66
CA ASP A 370 12.34 13.27 2.82
C ASP A 370 11.39 13.40 1.63
N ILE A 371 11.04 12.26 1.01
CA ILE A 371 10.01 12.22 -0.03
C ILE A 371 8.65 12.67 0.53
N ARG A 372 8.29 12.20 1.73
CA ARG A 372 7.02 12.58 2.38
C ARG A 372 6.95 14.07 2.67
N ASN A 373 8.04 14.66 3.14
CA ASN A 373 8.13 16.09 3.45
C ASN A 373 7.88 16.95 2.21
N GLU A 374 8.52 16.64 1.07
CA GLU A 374 8.29 17.39 -0.17
C GLU A 374 6.87 17.21 -0.71
N LYS A 375 6.26 16.02 -0.56
CA LYS A 375 4.84 15.82 -0.89
C LYS A 375 3.90 16.67 -0.04
N VAL A 376 4.14 16.78 1.27
CA VAL A 376 3.31 17.58 2.18
C VAL A 376 3.44 19.08 1.88
N LYS A 377 4.65 19.53 1.53
CA LYS A 377 4.94 20.92 1.18
C LYS A 377 4.10 21.41 -0.01
N VAL A 378 3.87 20.57 -1.01
CA VAL A 378 2.97 20.89 -2.15
C VAL A 378 1.59 21.34 -1.66
N PHE A 379 1.01 20.63 -0.69
CA PHE A 379 -0.32 20.95 -0.17
C PHE A 379 -0.36 22.07 0.85
N THR A 380 0.78 22.38 1.46
CA THR A 380 0.88 23.51 2.40
C THR A 380 0.88 24.86 1.67
N ILE A 381 1.31 24.87 0.41
CA ILE A 381 1.42 26.07 -0.43
C ILE A 381 0.11 26.37 -1.18
N ASN A 382 -0.79 25.40 -1.31
CA ASN A 382 -2.03 25.55 -2.09
C ASN A 382 -3.16 26.18 -1.27
N GLU A 383 -3.84 27.17 -1.86
CA GLU A 383 -5.06 27.76 -1.31
C GLU A 383 -6.18 26.71 -1.19
N THR A 384 -6.99 26.82 -0.14
CA THR A 384 -8.18 25.97 0.05
C THR A 384 -9.11 26.14 -1.15
N PHE A 385 -9.42 25.04 -1.84
CA PHE A 385 -10.42 25.05 -2.91
C PHE A 385 -11.76 25.52 -2.34
N THR A 386 -12.23 26.70 -2.76
CA THR A 386 -13.60 27.16 -2.51
C THR A 386 -14.54 26.45 -3.49
N THR A 387 -15.52 25.73 -2.95
CA THR A 387 -16.64 25.14 -3.70
C THR A 387 -17.67 26.19 -4.11
#